data_AF-A0A520T2R9-F1
#
_entry.id   AF-A0A520T2R9-F1
#
_cell.length_a   1.000
_cell.length_b   1.000
_cell.length_c   1.000
_cell.angle_alpha   90.00
_cell.angle_beta   90.00
_cell.angle_gamma   90.00
#
_symmetry.space_group_name_H-M   'P 1'
#
loop_
_entity.id
_entity.type
_entity.pdbx_description
1 polymer ?
#
loop_
_entity_poly.entity_id
_entity_poly.type
_entity_poly.pdbx_seq_one_letter_code
_entity_poly.pdbx_strand_id
1 'polypeptide(L)'
;MIENFNGFFYLFLFILAIGLQGVYVFRIVFSPSGLIKEYNTGENSLYLARVLGVFIVPLFIMGLIILFRGTEGTWVYFILSFMIGLCQLIYETAFYFKLVDKNISAKNSKLDIGIAIFFVIVSVILIYGLSDKIY
;
A
#
# COMPACT_ATOMS: atom_id res chain seq x y z
N MET A 1 13.37 -12.78 -14.66
CA MET A 1 12.41 -11.85 -14.04
C MET A 1 10.99 -12.07 -14.54
N ILE A 2 10.71 -11.92 -15.85
CA ILE A 2 9.35 -12.13 -16.41
C ILE A 2 8.77 -13.52 -16.05
N GLU A 3 9.55 -14.59 -16.23
CA GLU A 3 9.12 -15.96 -15.90
C GLU A 3 8.89 -16.18 -14.40
N ASN A 4 9.61 -15.45 -13.54
CA ASN A 4 9.42 -15.52 -12.09
C ASN A 4 8.05 -14.94 -11.66
N PHE A 5 7.39 -14.21 -12.56
CA PHE A 5 6.09 -13.58 -12.32
C PHE A 5 5.01 -14.13 -13.27
N ASN A 6 5.12 -15.34 -13.82
CA ASN A 6 4.12 -15.87 -14.77
C ASN A 6 3.82 -14.95 -15.96
N GLY A 7 4.82 -14.19 -16.42
CA GLY A 7 4.70 -13.33 -17.58
C GLY A 7 4.69 -11.83 -17.25
N PHE A 8 4.64 -11.05 -18.33
CA PHE A 8 4.81 -9.60 -18.25
C PHE A 8 3.66 -8.91 -17.49
N PHE A 9 2.43 -9.42 -17.62
CA PHE A 9 1.25 -8.83 -17.01
C PHE A 9 1.37 -8.72 -15.48
N TYR A 10 1.69 -9.82 -14.79
CA TYR A 10 1.81 -9.80 -13.33
C TYR A 10 3.08 -9.09 -12.88
N LEU A 11 4.19 -9.19 -13.62
CA LEU A 11 5.39 -8.39 -13.34
C LEU A 11 5.08 -6.89 -13.37
N PHE A 12 4.35 -6.43 -14.39
CA PHE A 12 3.95 -5.03 -14.53
C PHE A 12 3.06 -4.59 -13.36
N LEU A 13 2.04 -5.38 -13.00
CA LEU A 13 1.17 -5.08 -11.86
C LEU A 13 1.95 -5.03 -10.54
N PHE A 14 2.90 -5.95 -10.35
CA PHE A 14 3.75 -5.96 -9.17
C PHE A 14 4.62 -4.70 -9.11
N ILE A 15 5.30 -4.34 -10.20
CA ILE A 15 6.11 -3.11 -10.30
C ILE A 15 5.25 -1.86 -10.02
N LEU A 16 4.04 -1.81 -10.57
CA LEU A 16 3.12 -0.69 -10.35
C LEU A 16 2.72 -0.59 -8.87
N ALA A 17 2.40 -1.71 -8.21
CA ALA A 17 2.05 -1.74 -6.80
C ALA A 17 3.22 -1.28 -5.91
N ILE A 18 4.43 -1.84 -6.10
CA ILE A 18 5.60 -1.42 -5.31
C ILE A 18 6.03 0.01 -5.65
N GLY A 19 5.83 0.48 -6.87
CA GLY A 19 6.11 1.86 -7.28
C GLY A 19 5.22 2.87 -6.55
N LEU A 20 3.92 2.61 -6.48
CA LEU A 20 2.98 3.41 -5.69
C LEU A 20 3.29 3.35 -4.19
N GLN A 21 3.64 2.17 -3.67
CA GLN A 21 4.10 2.02 -2.30
C GLN A 21 5.38 2.84 -2.03
N GLY A 22 6.32 2.86 -2.98
CA GLY A 22 7.54 3.66 -2.91
C GLY A 22 7.26 5.17 -2.87
N VAL A 23 6.31 5.65 -3.68
CA VAL A 23 5.84 7.04 -3.60
C VAL A 23 5.28 7.34 -2.21
N TYR A 24 4.44 6.46 -1.65
CA TYR A 24 3.90 6.64 -0.30
C TYR A 24 5.00 6.66 0.77
N VAL A 25 5.95 5.71 0.71
CA VAL A 25 7.12 5.66 1.60
C VAL A 25 7.93 6.95 1.53
N PHE A 26 8.18 7.45 0.32
CA PHE A 26 8.91 8.71 0.15
C PHE A 26 8.18 9.87 0.83
N ARG A 27 6.87 9.98 0.60
CA ARG A 27 6.04 11.05 1.17
C ARG A 27 6.01 10.97 2.69
N ILE A 28 5.84 9.79 3.29
CA ILE A 28 5.68 9.66 4.74
C ILE A 28 7.00 9.79 5.50
N VAL A 29 8.14 9.37 4.92
CA VAL A 29 9.46 9.43 5.56
C VAL A 29 10.17 10.76 5.31
N PHE A 30 10.20 11.22 4.05
CA PHE A 30 11.02 12.36 3.64
C PHE A 30 10.21 13.65 3.48
N SER A 31 8.91 13.57 3.20
CA SER A 31 8.05 14.74 2.97
C SER A 31 6.71 14.74 3.75
N PRO A 32 6.68 14.38 5.05
CA PRO A 32 5.42 14.15 5.77
C PRO A 32 4.56 15.41 5.91
N SER A 33 5.16 16.60 5.87
CA SER A 33 4.42 17.88 5.94
C SER A 33 3.37 18.03 4.82
N GLY A 34 3.60 17.43 3.65
CA GLY A 34 2.62 17.39 2.57
C GLY A 34 1.38 16.58 2.93
N LEU A 35 1.58 15.38 3.49
CA LEU A 35 0.49 14.51 3.94
C LEU A 35 -0.30 15.15 5.09
N ILE A 36 0.39 15.78 6.04
CA ILE A 36 -0.25 16.46 7.18
C ILE A 36 -1.18 17.58 6.71
N LYS A 37 -0.75 18.36 5.71
CA LYS A 37 -1.56 19.42 5.11
C LYS A 37 -2.71 18.85 4.29
N GLU A 38 -2.45 17.81 3.50
CA GLU A 38 -3.47 17.12 2.69
C GLU A 38 -4.59 16.56 3.55
N TYR A 39 -4.25 15.84 4.62
CA TYR A 39 -5.20 15.18 5.51
C TYR A 39 -5.71 16.07 6.65
N ASN A 40 -5.20 17.30 6.80
CA ASN A 40 -5.59 18.24 7.85
C ASN A 40 -5.48 17.66 9.27
N THR A 41 -4.37 16.98 9.56
CA THR A 41 -4.13 16.25 10.83
C THR A 41 -3.36 17.07 11.88
N GLY A 42 -2.94 18.30 11.54
CA GLY A 42 -2.17 19.19 12.42
C GLY A 42 -0.69 18.81 12.56
N GLU A 43 0.18 19.78 12.86
CA GLU A 43 1.64 19.58 12.85
C GLU A 43 2.14 18.54 13.85
N ASN A 44 1.44 18.37 14.98
CA ASN A 44 1.77 17.35 15.99
C ASN A 44 1.68 15.91 15.45
N SER A 45 0.96 15.70 14.34
CA SER A 45 0.90 14.38 13.69
C SER A 45 2.17 14.01 12.92
N LEU A 46 3.14 14.93 12.77
CA LEU A 46 4.40 14.68 12.05
C LEU A 46 5.20 13.52 12.63
N TYR A 47 5.29 13.44 13.96
CA TYR A 47 5.96 12.34 14.63
C TYR A 47 5.28 11.01 14.32
N LEU A 48 3.95 10.95 14.46
CA LEU A 48 3.18 9.73 14.20
C LEU A 48 3.25 9.31 12.73
N ALA A 49 3.20 10.26 11.79
CA ALA A 49 3.39 9.98 10.36
C ALA A 49 4.74 9.29 10.12
N ARG A 50 5.83 9.81 10.68
CA ARG A 50 7.17 9.19 10.54
C ARG A 50 7.24 7.80 11.16
N VAL A 51 6.63 7.61 12.33
CA VAL A 51 6.56 6.29 12.99
C VAL A 51 5.84 5.28 12.10
N LEU A 52 4.69 5.64 11.50
CA LEU A 52 4.00 4.80 10.52
C LEU A 52 4.88 4.50 9.30
N GLY A 53 5.64 5.49 8.83
CA GLY A 53 6.61 5.32 7.75
C GLY A 53 7.65 4.23 8.03
N VAL A 54 8.15 4.13 9.26
CA VAL A 54 9.13 3.11 9.66
C VAL A 54 8.58 1.70 9.53
N PHE A 55 7.28 1.48 9.72
CA PHE A 55 6.66 0.16 9.53
C PHE A 55 6.44 -0.19 8.05
N ILE A 56 6.26 0.82 7.19
CA ILE A 56 5.95 0.61 5.77
C ILE A 56 7.22 0.48 4.93
N VAL A 57 8.32 1.13 5.33
CA VAL A 57 9.63 1.02 4.66
C VAL A 57 10.08 -0.45 4.48
N PRO A 58 10.04 -1.33 5.51
CA PRO A 58 10.36 -2.74 5.34
C PRO A 58 9.50 -3.46 4.30
N LEU A 59 8.20 -3.15 4.23
CA LEU A 59 7.32 -3.75 3.22
C LEU A 59 7.73 -3.35 1.80
N PHE A 60 8.09 -2.08 1.60
CA PHE A 60 8.62 -1.62 0.32
C PHE A 60 9.95 -2.30 -0.02
N ILE A 61 10.87 -2.40 0.94
CA ILE A 61 12.16 -3.10 0.75
C ILE A 61 11.93 -4.58 0.40
N MET A 62 11.00 -5.26 1.06
CA MET A 62 10.63 -6.64 0.74
C MET A 62 10.09 -6.75 -0.70
N GLY A 63 9.26 -5.79 -1.14
CA GLY A 63 8.80 -5.73 -2.52
C GLY A 63 9.94 -5.61 -3.53
N LEU A 64 10.93 -4.76 -3.25
CA LEU A 64 12.15 -4.65 -4.07
C LEU A 64 12.96 -5.96 -4.08
N ILE A 65 13.13 -6.61 -2.93
CA ILE A 65 13.82 -7.90 -2.84
C ILE A 65 13.11 -8.94 -3.70
N ILE A 66 11.79 -9.04 -3.61
CA ILE A 66 10.98 -9.98 -4.41
C ILE A 66 11.07 -9.67 -5.90
N LEU A 67 11.09 -8.38 -6.29
CA LEU A 67 11.24 -7.99 -7.70
C LEU A 67 12.48 -8.62 -8.34
N PHE A 68 13.61 -8.58 -7.64
CA PHE A 68 14.89 -9.05 -8.18
C PHE A 68 15.14 -10.53 -7.90
N ARG A 69 14.67 -11.06 -6.76
CA ARG A 69 14.83 -12.47 -6.37
C ARG A 69 13.85 -13.39 -7.11
N GLY A 70 12.62 -12.95 -7.33
CA GLY A 70 11.49 -13.78 -7.76
C GLY A 70 10.50 -14.05 -6.63
N THR A 71 9.32 -14.56 -6.99
CA THR A 71 8.16 -14.67 -6.10
C THR A 71 8.06 -16.01 -5.37
N GLU A 72 8.99 -16.93 -5.59
CA GLU A 72 8.92 -18.29 -5.05
C GLU A 72 8.88 -18.31 -3.51
N GLY A 73 7.83 -18.93 -2.93
CA GLY A 73 7.65 -19.05 -1.48
C GLY A 73 7.39 -17.73 -0.74
N THR A 74 6.95 -16.67 -1.44
CA THR A 74 6.76 -15.33 -0.88
C THR A 74 5.32 -14.99 -0.53
N TRP A 75 4.42 -15.97 -0.44
CA TRP A 75 2.97 -15.76 -0.21
C TRP A 75 2.65 -14.80 0.96
N VAL A 76 3.44 -14.82 2.03
CA VAL A 76 3.23 -13.94 3.21
C VAL A 76 3.22 -12.47 2.80
N TYR A 77 4.10 -12.06 1.89
CA TYR A 77 4.16 -10.69 1.39
C TYR A 77 2.88 -10.29 0.66
N PHE A 78 2.38 -11.16 -0.22
CA PHE A 78 1.18 -10.92 -1.01
C PHE A 78 -0.08 -10.90 -0.16
N ILE A 79 -0.23 -11.87 0.75
CA ILE A 79 -1.36 -11.92 1.69
C ILE A 79 -1.34 -10.73 2.65
N LEU A 80 -0.17 -10.35 3.18
CA LEU A 80 -0.06 -9.19 4.05
C LEU A 80 -0.40 -7.89 3.30
N SER A 81 0.06 -7.75 2.05
CA SER A 81 -0.27 -6.60 1.20
C SER A 81 -1.78 -6.50 0.93
N PHE A 82 -2.42 -7.64 0.65
CA PHE A 82 -3.87 -7.71 0.53
C PHE A 82 -4.58 -7.30 1.83
N MET A 83 -4.16 -7.83 2.98
CA MET A 83 -4.77 -7.52 4.27
C MET A 83 -4.63 -6.04 4.64
N ILE A 84 -3.45 -5.45 4.42
CA ILE A 84 -3.22 -4.01 4.64
C ILE A 84 -4.12 -3.20 3.72
N GLY A 85 -4.15 -3.52 2.42
CA GLY A 85 -5.02 -2.84 1.45
C GLY A 85 -6.50 -2.94 1.81
N LEU A 86 -6.96 -4.10 2.26
CA LEU A 86 -8.34 -4.33 2.66
C LEU A 86 -8.71 -3.54 3.92
N CYS A 87 -7.87 -3.59 4.95
CA CYS A 87 -8.07 -2.80 6.17
C CYS A 87 -8.08 -1.30 5.87
N GLN A 88 -7.16 -0.83 5.01
CA GLN A 88 -7.12 0.55 4.57
C GLN A 88 -8.38 0.93 3.80
N LEU A 89 -8.83 0.10 2.84
CA LEU A 89 -10.05 0.35 2.09
C LEU A 89 -11.28 0.49 3.00
N ILE A 90 -11.42 -0.41 3.97
CA ILE A 90 -12.50 -0.37 4.97
C ILE A 90 -12.44 0.95 5.75
N TYR A 91 -11.27 1.31 6.27
CA TYR A 91 -11.11 2.52 7.06
C TYR A 91 -11.35 3.80 6.24
N GLU A 92 -10.70 3.95 5.08
CA GLU A 92 -10.83 5.10 4.19
C GLU A 92 -12.29 5.30 3.76
N THR A 93 -12.98 4.20 3.43
CA THR A 93 -14.40 4.25 3.07
C THR A 93 -15.26 4.69 4.26
N ALA A 94 -15.06 4.08 5.43
CA ALA A 94 -15.80 4.43 6.64
C ALA A 94 -15.56 5.89 7.06
N PHE A 95 -14.33 6.37 6.93
CA PHE A 95 -13.95 7.74 7.25
C PHE A 95 -14.54 8.75 6.27
N TYR A 96 -14.47 8.47 4.96
CA TYR A 96 -15.01 9.33 3.91
C TYR A 96 -16.53 9.53 4.03
N PHE A 97 -17.26 8.44 4.29
CA PHE A 97 -18.71 8.48 4.48
C PHE A 97 -19.13 8.89 5.91
N LYS A 98 -18.19 9.33 6.75
CA LYS A 98 -18.44 9.75 8.14
C LYS A 98 -19.23 8.68 8.92
N LEU A 99 -18.84 7.42 8.77
CA LEU A 99 -19.31 6.30 9.59
C LEU A 99 -18.52 6.21 10.90
N VAL A 100 -17.25 6.62 10.89
CA VAL A 100 -16.36 6.76 12.04
C VAL A 100 -15.82 8.20 12.15
N ASP A 101 -15.25 8.56 13.30
CA ASP A 101 -14.50 9.82 13.51
C ASP A 101 -15.25 11.10 13.07
N LYS A 102 -16.54 11.19 13.39
CA LYS A 102 -17.48 12.13 12.73
C LYS A 102 -17.28 13.63 13.03
N ASN A 103 -16.41 14.00 13.97
CA ASN A 103 -16.26 15.38 14.45
C ASN A 103 -14.80 15.85 14.52
N ILE A 104 -13.94 15.31 13.67
CA ILE A 104 -12.54 15.75 13.58
C ILE A 104 -12.30 16.55 12.31
N SER A 105 -11.29 17.41 12.34
CA SER A 105 -10.90 18.26 11.20
C SER A 105 -10.23 17.49 10.07
N ALA A 106 -9.72 16.29 10.36
CA ALA A 106 -9.04 15.46 9.38
C ALA A 106 -9.97 15.05 8.23
N LYS A 107 -9.39 14.88 7.05
CA LYS A 107 -10.11 14.56 5.81
C LYS A 107 -9.33 13.56 4.98
N ASN A 108 -10.05 12.79 4.19
CA ASN A 108 -9.51 12.01 3.07
C ASN A 108 -10.26 12.37 1.79
N SER A 109 -9.82 11.82 0.67
CA SER A 109 -10.34 12.09 -0.66
C SER A 109 -10.86 10.82 -1.35
N LYS A 110 -11.59 11.01 -2.46
CA LYS A 110 -11.97 9.89 -3.33
C LYS A 110 -10.75 9.18 -3.93
N LEU A 111 -9.63 9.89 -4.09
CA LEU A 111 -8.39 9.32 -4.59
C LEU A 111 -7.80 8.33 -3.58
N ASP A 112 -7.86 8.63 -2.27
CA ASP A 112 -7.38 7.73 -1.22
C ASP A 112 -8.15 6.40 -1.23
N ILE A 113 -9.49 6.47 -1.36
CA ILE A 113 -10.33 5.27 -1.54
C ILE A 113 -9.97 4.54 -2.83
N GLY A 114 -9.81 5.27 -3.95
CA GLY A 114 -9.46 4.67 -5.24
C GLY A 114 -8.11 3.93 -5.22
N ILE A 115 -7.11 4.48 -4.53
CA ILE A 115 -5.81 3.85 -4.31
C ILE A 115 -5.98 2.58 -3.46
N ALA A 116 -6.78 2.62 -2.40
CA ALA A 116 -7.03 1.45 -1.57
C ALA A 116 -7.75 0.32 -2.35
N ILE A 117 -8.75 0.66 -3.18
CA ILE A 117 -9.41 -0.29 -4.09
C ILE A 117 -8.39 -0.91 -5.05
N PHE A 118 -7.54 -0.09 -5.65
CA PHE A 118 -6.48 -0.56 -6.55
C PHE A 118 -5.58 -1.59 -5.86
N PHE A 119 -5.09 -1.32 -4.66
CA PHE A 119 -4.23 -2.25 -3.93
C PHE A 119 -4.94 -3.57 -3.60
N VAL A 120 -6.21 -3.55 -3.23
CA VAL A 120 -7.01 -4.76 -2.98
C VAL A 120 -7.13 -5.59 -4.25
N ILE A 121 -7.57 -4.98 -5.35
CA ILE A 121 -7.79 -5.68 -6.64
C ILE A 121 -6.47 -6.24 -7.17
N VAL A 122 -5.41 -5.44 -7.18
CA VAL A 122 -4.10 -5.88 -7.67
C VAL A 122 -3.56 -7.01 -6.81
N SER A 123 -3.69 -6.92 -5.49
CA SER A 123 -3.24 -8.01 -4.61
C SER A 123 -3.99 -9.30 -4.88
N VAL A 124 -5.32 -9.24 -5.06
CA VAL A 124 -6.14 -10.41 -5.44
C VAL A 124 -5.66 -11.00 -6.77
N ILE A 125 -5.50 -10.17 -7.81
CA ILE A 125 -5.02 -10.63 -9.13
C ILE A 125 -3.64 -11.30 -9.01
N LEU A 126 -2.73 -10.72 -8.24
CA LEU A 126 -1.38 -11.26 -8.06
C LEU A 126 -1.39 -12.56 -7.25
N ILE A 127 -2.19 -12.66 -6.18
CA ILE A 127 -2.30 -13.87 -5.36
C ILE A 127 -2.78 -15.05 -6.21
N TYR A 128 -3.86 -14.85 -6.98
CA TYR A 128 -4.40 -15.92 -7.82
C TYR A 128 -3.49 -16.23 -9.02
N GLY A 129 -3.01 -15.19 -9.71
CA GLY A 129 -2.19 -15.31 -10.92
C GLY A 129 -0.78 -15.84 -10.69
N LEU A 130 -0.26 -15.74 -9.47
CA LEU A 130 1.05 -16.25 -9.08
C LEU A 130 0.97 -17.43 -8.11
N SER A 131 -0.22 -18.03 -7.94
CA SER A 131 -0.46 -19.07 -6.92
C SER A 131 0.46 -20.29 -7.04
N ASP A 132 0.81 -20.73 -8.25
CA ASP A 132 1.75 -21.83 -8.50
C ASP A 132 3.21 -21.52 -8.11
N LYS A 133 3.53 -20.25 -7.83
CA LYS A 133 4.87 -19.79 -7.47
C LYS A 133 4.96 -19.30 -6.02
N ILE A 134 3.99 -18.51 -5.54
CA ILE A 134 4.13 -17.83 -4.24
C ILE A 134 3.98 -18.79 -3.06
N TYR A 135 3.32 -19.93 -3.25
CA TYR A 135 3.18 -21.00 -2.27
C TYR A 135 4.27 -22.04 -2.43
#